data_AF-A0A933YDE6-F1
#
_entry.id   AF-A0A933YDE6-F1
#
_cell.length_a   1.000
_cell.length_b   1.000
_cell.length_c   1.000
_cell.angle_alpha   90.00
_cell.angle_beta   90.00
_cell.angle_gamma   90.00
#
_symmetry.space_group_name_H-M   'P 1'
#
loop_
_entity.id
_entity.type
_entity.pdbx_description
1 polymer ?
#
loop_
_entity_poly.entity_id
_entity_poly.type
_entity_poly.pdbx_seq_one_letter_code
_entity_poly.pdbx_strand_id
1 'polypeptide(L)' 'MKRSEKEAIIAEVAEKVTRAQAMYFADFSKITVAEETELRREFRKSGVEYTVVKNTLAKKAL' A
#
# COMPACT_ATOMS: atom_id res chain seq x y z
N MET A 1 -1.65 17.79 2.69
CA MET A 1 -2.87 16.96 2.56
C MET A 1 -4.01 17.59 3.33
N LYS A 2 -5.07 17.95 2.62
CA LYS A 2 -6.35 18.32 3.22
C LYS A 2 -6.99 17.08 3.85
N ARG A 3 -7.90 17.27 4.80
CA ARG A 3 -8.54 16.18 5.55
C ARG A 3 -9.34 15.25 4.61
N SER A 4 -9.98 15.83 3.60
CA SER A 4 -10.71 15.13 2.54
C SER A 4 -9.85 14.14 1.74
N GLU A 5 -8.63 14.54 1.36
CA GLU A 5 -7.72 13.67 0.60
C GLU A 5 -7.28 12.45 1.42
N LYS A 6 -7.09 12.61 2.73
CA LYS A 6 -6.74 11.50 3.63
C LYS A 6 -7.90 10.54 3.81
N GLU A 7 -9.12 11.06 3.87
CA GLU A 7 -10.34 10.24 4.00
C GLU A 7 -10.58 9.43 2.72
N ALA A 8 -10.38 10.01 1.55
CA ALA A 8 -10.45 9.29 0.27
C ALA A 8 -9.44 8.14 0.21
N ILE A 9 -8.19 8.38 0.63
CA ILE A 9 -7.15 7.35 0.66
C ILE A 9 -7.48 6.27 1.70
N ILE A 10 -8.03 6.63 2.86
CA ILE A 10 -8.45 5.65 3.87
C ILE A 10 -9.59 4.77 3.32
N ALA A 11 -10.57 5.35 2.64
CA ALA A 11 -11.67 4.61 2.02
C ALA A 11 -11.16 3.65 0.93
N GLU A 12 -10.29 4.13 0.03
CA GLU A 12 -9.69 3.31 -1.02
C GLU A 12 -8.87 2.14 -0.45
N VAL A 13 -8.10 2.40 0.62
CA VAL A 13 -7.33 1.35 1.30
C VAL A 13 -8.26 0.36 2.00
N ALA A 14 -9.32 0.81 2.68
CA ALA A 14 -10.29 -0.07 3.33
C ALA A 14 -11.04 -0.98 2.33
N GLU A 15 -11.39 -0.46 1.15
CA GLU A 15 -11.96 -1.27 0.06
C GLU A 15 -10.95 -2.31 -0.46
N LYS A 16 -9.69 -1.92 -0.62
CA LYS A 16 -8.63 -2.86 -1.02
C LYS A 16 -8.36 -3.92 0.06
N VAL A 17 -8.41 -3.56 1.34
CA VAL A 17 -8.29 -4.48 2.48
C VAL A 17 -9.42 -5.50 2.47
N THR A 18 -10.67 -5.04 2.34
CA THR A 18 -11.86 -5.93 2.34
C THR A 18 -11.90 -6.86 1.13
N ARG A 19 -11.34 -6.44 -0.02
CA ARG A 19 -11.24 -7.28 -1.22
C ARG A 19 -10.02 -8.21 -1.22
N ALA A 20 -8.97 -7.89 -0.46
CA ALA A 20 -7.74 -8.68 -0.42
C ALA A 20 -7.90 -9.91 0.48
N GLN A 21 -7.52 -11.09 -0.03
CA GLN A 21 -7.51 -12.33 0.75
C GLN A 21 -6.31 -12.43 1.72
N ALA A 22 -5.23 -11.70 1.46
CA ALA A 22 -4.05 -11.65 2.32
C ALA A 22 -3.40 -10.26 2.24
N MET A 23 -2.99 -9.74 3.40
CA MET A 23 -2.23 -8.49 3.50
C MET A 23 -0.84 -8.76 4.05
N TYR A 24 0.16 -8.14 3.42
CA TYR A 24 1.54 -8.20 3.87
C TYR A 24 2.03 -6.79 4.19
N PHE A 25 2.56 -6.62 5.40
CA PHE A 25 3.23 -5.39 5.80
C PHE A 25 4.73 -5.54 5.56
N ALA A 26 5.27 -4.72 4.67
CA ALA A 26 6.70 -4.67 4.39
C ALA A 26 7.25 -3.30 4.80
N ASP A 27 8.40 -3.31 5.49
CA ASP A 27 9.18 -2.11 5.73
C ASP A 27 10.24 -1.98 4.63
N PHE A 28 10.25 -0.83 3.94
CA PHE A 28 11.18 -0.53 2.85
C PHE A 28 12.35 0.35 3.30
N SER A 29 12.52 0.58 4.62
CA SER A 29 13.49 1.53 5.19
C SER A 29 14.98 1.29 4.87
N LYS A 30 15.34 0.19 4.18
CA LYS A 30 16.73 -0.15 3.80
C LYS A 30 16.91 -0.61 2.35
N ILE A 31 15.92 -0.39 1.49
CA ILE A 31 15.95 -0.81 0.09
C ILE A 31 16.23 0.41 -0.81
N THR A 32 17.01 0.21 -1.87
CA THR A 32 17.23 1.25 -2.87
C THR A 32 16.06 1.33 -3.86
N VAL A 33 15.85 2.51 -4.47
CA VAL A 33 14.75 2.72 -5.44
C VAL A 33 14.84 1.74 -6.62
N ALA A 34 16.06 1.32 -7.00
CA ALA A 34 16.28 0.35 -8.08
C ALA A 34 15.71 -1.03 -7.72
N GLU A 35 16.04 -1.55 -6.54
CA GLU A 35 15.55 -2.83 -6.02
C GLU A 35 14.02 -2.80 -5.80
N GLU A 36 13.48 -1.70 -5.28
CA GLU A 36 12.02 -1.55 -5.12
C GLU A 36 11.30 -1.55 -6.47
N THR A 37 11.91 -0.98 -7.51
CA THR A 37 11.32 -0.94 -8.85
C THR A 37 11.24 -2.34 -9.47
N GLU A 38 12.26 -3.17 -9.26
CA GLU A 38 12.24 -4.57 -9.67
C GLU A 38 11.16 -5.35 -8.93
N LEU A 39 11.09 -5.20 -7.60
CA LEU A 39 10.07 -5.84 -6.76
C LEU A 39 8.65 -5.45 -7.18
N ARG A 40 8.41 -4.16 -7.44
CA ARG A 40 7.12 -3.66 -7.96
C ARG A 40 6.79 -4.25 -9.32
N ARG A 41 7.79 -4.47 -10.19
CA ARG A 41 7.58 -5.09 -11.50
C ARG A 41 7.20 -6.56 -11.36
N GLU A 42 7.82 -7.27 -10.43
CA GLU A 42 7.47 -8.66 -10.12
C GLU A 42 6.07 -8.78 -9.53
N PHE A 43 5.71 -7.91 -8.58
CA PHE A 43 4.36 -7.87 -8.01
C PHE A 43 3.29 -7.54 -9.04
N ARG A 44 3.57 -6.64 -9.99
CA ARG A 44 2.65 -6.38 -11.12
C ARG A 44 2.48 -7.60 -12.03
N LYS A 45 3.54 -8.39 -12.24
CA LYS A 45 3.45 -9.64 -13.02
C LYS A 45 2.62 -10.70 -12.30
N SER A 46 2.71 -10.77 -10.96
CA SER A 46 1.91 -11.68 -10.15
C SER A 46 0.50 -11.16 -9.85
N GLY A 47 0.10 -10.02 -10.42
CA GLY A 47 -1.23 -9.42 -10.22
C GLY A 47 -1.46 -8.87 -8.80
N VAL A 48 -0.40 -8.64 -8.03
CA VAL A 48 -0.47 -8.13 -6.66
C VAL A 48 -0.39 -6.60 -6.69
N GLU A 49 -1.37 -5.96 -6.06
CA GLU A 49 -1.41 -4.50 -5.94
C GLU A 49 -0.52 -4.03 -4.78
N TYR A 50 0.56 -3.31 -5.10
CA TYR A 50 1.49 -2.76 -4.11
C TYR A 50 1.27 -1.25 -3.95
N THR A 51 0.79 -0.83 -2.79
CA THR A 51 0.63 0.58 -2.43
C THR A 51 1.37 0.90 -1.14
N VAL A 52 2.13 2.00 -1.16
CA VAL A 52 2.83 2.50 0.03
C VAL A 52 1.97 3.60 0.64
N VAL A 53 1.48 3.35 1.85
CA VAL A 53 0.60 4.27 2.57
C VAL A 53 1.22 4.59 3.93
N LYS A 54 1.00 5.82 4.42
CA LYS A 54 1.49 6.23 5.74
C LYS A 54 0.90 5.34 6.84
N ASN A 55 1.73 4.87 7.77
CA ASN A 55 1.31 3.97 8.86
C ASN A 55 0.09 4.48 9.65
N THR A 56 -0.02 5.79 9.86
CA THR A 56 -1.17 6.40 10.56
C THR A 56 -2.47 6.34 9.76
N LEU A 57 -2.40 6.27 8.43
CA LEU A 57 -3.56 6.11 7.56
C LEU A 57 -3.94 4.63 7.46
N ALA A 58 -2.94 3.74 7.33
CA ALA A 58 -3.17 2.28 7.36
C ALA A 58 -3.83 1.83 8.67
N LYS A 59 -3.38 2.34 9.83
CA LYS A 59 -4.02 2.08 11.14
C LYS A 59 -5.45 2.61 11.29
N LYS A 60 -5.90 3.50 10.41
CA LYS A 60 -7.28 4.03 10.41
C LYS A 60 -8.17 3.33 9.38
N ALA A 61 -7.57 2.62 8.43
CA ALA A 61 -8.25 1.90 7.36
C ALA A 61 -8.50 0.42 7.70
N LEU A 62 -7.65 -0.16 8.56
CA LEU A 62 -8.00 -1.33 9.39
C LEU A 62 -9.04 -0.95 10.44
#